data_AF-A0A7J3Y088-F1
#
_entry.id   AF-A0A7J3Y088-F1
#
_cell.length_a   1.000
_cell.length_b   1.000
_cell.length_c   1.000
_cell.angle_alpha   90.00
_cell.angle_beta   90.00
_cell.angle_gamma   90.00
#
_symmetry.space_group_name_H-M   'P 1'
#
loop_
_entity.id
_entity.type
_entity.pdbx_description
1 polymer ?
#
loop_
_entity_poly.entity_id
_entity_poly.type
_entity_poly.pdbx_seq_one_letter_code
_entity_poly.pdbx_strand_id
1 'polypeptide(L)' 'MSQVARTEKGYLCKRDGSLMYLVYESEKTTDNKLKVVISYKCPVCGFKVERESIELSRLKDSFTIVRVVRKIPV' A
#
# COMPACT_ATOMS: atom_id res chain seq x y z
N MET A 1 -8.08 17.63 -5.09
CA MET A 1 -8.05 16.80 -6.32
C MET A 1 -7.98 15.33 -5.89
N SER A 2 -8.97 14.52 -6.27
CA SER A 2 -9.00 13.09 -5.96
C SER A 2 -7.82 12.36 -6.62
N GLN A 3 -7.26 11.36 -5.93
CA GLN A 3 -6.13 10.59 -6.47
C GLN A 3 -6.57 9.40 -7.31
N VAL A 4 -7.80 8.92 -7.10
CA VAL A 4 -8.44 7.77 -7.79
C VAL A 4 -9.96 7.92 -7.71
N ALA A 5 -10.72 7.17 -8.52
CA ALA A 5 -12.17 7.04 -8.38
C ALA A 5 -12.54 5.70 -7.74
N ARG A 6 -13.56 5.65 -6.88
CA ARG A 6 -14.03 4.40 -6.25
C ARG A 6 -15.24 3.84 -6.98
N THR A 7 -15.23 2.52 -7.18
CA THR A 7 -16.33 1.74 -7.76
C THR A 7 -16.63 0.54 -6.85
N GLU A 8 -17.68 -0.21 -7.16
CA GLU A 8 -17.99 -1.49 -6.49
C GLU A 8 -16.86 -2.52 -6.65
N LYS A 9 -16.15 -2.47 -7.79
CA LYS A 9 -15.08 -3.41 -8.14
C LYS A 9 -13.71 -3.01 -7.58
N GLY A 10 -13.55 -1.80 -7.03
CA GLY A 10 -12.28 -1.30 -6.52
C GLY A 10 -11.99 0.15 -6.93
N TYR A 11 -10.72 0.50 -7.10
CA TYR A 11 -10.27 1.85 -7.45
C TYR A 11 -9.86 1.96 -8.91
N LEU A 12 -10.28 3.03 -9.60
CA LEU A 12 -9.86 3.36 -10.96
C LEU A 12 -8.70 4.35 -10.93
N CYS A 13 -7.73 4.13 -11.82
CA CYS A 13 -6.59 5.02 -11.99
C CYS A 13 -7.07 6.39 -12.52
N LYS A 14 -6.65 7.47 -11.87
CA LYS A 14 -6.97 8.83 -12.34
C LYS A 14 -6.35 9.21 -13.70
N ARG A 15 -5.34 8.45 -14.16
CA ARG A 15 -4.57 8.79 -15.37
C ARG A 15 -5.16 8.16 -16.64
N ASP A 16 -5.59 6.91 -16.53
CA ASP A 16 -6.03 6.11 -17.69
C ASP A 16 -7.39 5.41 -17.47
N GLY A 17 -8.01 5.58 -16.29
CA GLY A 17 -9.31 4.98 -15.97
C GLY A 17 -9.29 3.47 -15.69
N SER A 18 -8.12 2.81 -15.75
CA SER A 18 -8.01 1.35 -15.58
C SER A 18 -8.28 0.94 -14.13
N LEU A 19 -8.89 -0.24 -13.94
CA LEU A 19 -9.07 -0.83 -12.63
C LEU A 19 -7.70 -1.18 -12.02
N MET A 20 -7.43 -0.64 -10.84
CA MET A 20 -6.20 -0.85 -10.12
C MET A 20 -6.27 -2.17 -9.35
N TYR A 21 -5.14 -2.87 -9.25
CA TYR A 21 -5.02 -4.12 -8.50
C TYR A 21 -4.24 -3.90 -7.20
N LEU A 22 -4.51 -4.73 -6.21
CA LEU A 22 -3.82 -4.69 -4.92
C LEU A 22 -2.41 -5.27 -5.07
N VAL A 23 -1.42 -4.59 -4.51
CA VAL A 23 -0.02 -5.01 -4.47
C VAL A 23 0.48 -4.89 -3.05
N TYR A 24 1.19 -5.92 -2.59
CA TYR A 24 1.97 -5.87 -1.36
C TYR A 24 3.46 -5.99 -1.71
N GLU A 25 4.26 -5.08 -1.17
CA GLU A 25 5.70 -5.06 -1.34
C GLU A 25 6.33 -5.16 0.05
N SER A 26 7.26 -6.09 0.21
CA SER A 26 7.96 -6.30 1.49
C SER A 26 9.45 -6.04 1.35
N GLU A 27 10.01 -5.32 2.30
CA GLU A 27 11.43 -5.03 2.38
C GLU A 27 11.94 -5.43 3.77
N LYS A 28 13.00 -6.23 3.82
CA LYS A 28 13.78 -6.44 5.04
C LYS A 28 14.82 -5.33 5.11
N THR A 29 14.76 -4.50 6.14
CA THR A 29 15.77 -3.47 6.37
C THR A 29 16.93 -4.05 7.17
N THR A 30 18.08 -3.37 7.14
CA THR A 30 19.31 -3.76 7.86
C THR A 30 19.13 -3.86 9.38
N ASP A 31 18.09 -3.24 9.95
CA ASP A 31 17.88 -3.16 11.40
C ASP A 31 16.91 -4.23 11.93
N ASN A 32 16.88 -5.42 11.31
CA ASN A 32 15.93 -6.51 11.65
C ASN A 32 14.45 -6.07 11.59
N LYS A 33 14.13 -5.06 10.78
CA LYS A 33 12.75 -4.66 10.53
C LYS A 33 12.24 -5.24 9.23
N LEU A 34 10.98 -5.62 9.21
CA LEU A 34 10.24 -5.99 8.01
C LEU A 34 9.19 -4.90 7.76
N LYS A 35 9.30 -4.22 6.64
CA LYS A 35 8.29 -3.27 6.19
C LYS A 35 7.47 -3.90 5.08
N VAL A 36 6.15 -3.90 5.24
CA VAL A 36 5.19 -4.30 4.22
C VAL A 36 4.37 -3.07 3.84
N VAL A 37 4.33 -2.74 2.56
CA VAL A 37 3.51 -1.67 2.01
C VAL A 37 2.42 -2.29 1.14
N ILE A 38 1.18 -1.99 1.45
CA ILE A 38 -0.01 -2.40 0.71
C ILE A 38 -0.51 -1.19 -0.08
N SER A 39 -0.55 -1.32 -1.41
CA SER A 39 -0.94 -0.25 -2.32
C SER A 39 -1.89 -0.77 -3.40
N TYR A 40 -2.60 0.14 -4.04
CA TYR A 40 -3.26 -0.12 -5.33
C TYR A 40 -2.34 0.36 -6.44
N LYS A 41 -2.14 -0.45 -7.48
CA LYS A 41 -1.30 -0.13 -8.64
C LYS A 41 -2.12 -0.20 -9.93
N CYS A 42 -1.93 0.77 -10.82
CA CYS A 42 -2.48 0.72 -12.17
C CYS A 42 -1.64 -0.27 -13.02
N PRO A 43 -2.28 -1.23 -13.72
CA PRO A 43 -1.57 -2.17 -14.59
C PRO A 43 -1.02 -1.52 -15.88
N VAL A 44 -1.56 -0.37 -16.28
CA VAL A 44 -1.18 0.32 -17.53
C VAL A 44 -0.07 1.33 -17.28
N CYS A 45 -0.32 2.37 -16.48
CA CYS A 45 0.66 3.45 -16.25
C CYS A 45 1.54 3.28 -15.00
N GLY A 46 1.32 2.23 -14.20
CA GLY A 46 2.10 1.96 -12.99
C GLY A 46 1.85 2.91 -11.81
N PHE A 47 0.93 3.88 -11.93
CA PHE A 47 0.55 4.78 -10.83
C PHE A 47 0.14 3.99 -9.59
N LYS A 48 0.65 4.38 -8.41
CA LYS A 48 0.38 3.72 -7.13
C LYS A 48 -0.29 4.66 -6.14
N VAL A 49 -1.16 4.10 -5.30
CA VAL A 49 -1.70 4.76 -4.11
C VAL A 49 -1.56 3.84 -2.91
N GLU A 50 -0.79 4.28 -1.91
CA GLU A 50 -0.59 3.51 -0.68
C GLU A 50 -1.84 3.51 0.18
N ARG A 51 -2.29 2.31 0.56
CA ARG A 51 -3.43 2.11 1.46
C ARG A 51 -2.98 1.91 2.89
N GLU A 52 -1.95 1.11 3.08
CA GLU A 52 -1.53 0.66 4.40
C GLU A 52 -0.03 0.35 4.40
N SER A 53 0.62 0.59 5.54
CA SER A 53 1.97 0.08 5.79
C SER A 53 2.03 -0.58 7.15
N ILE A 54 2.76 -1.69 7.21
CA ILE A 54 3.01 -2.46 8.42
C ILE A 54 4.53 -2.53 8.60
N GLU A 55 5.02 -2.05 9.72
CA GLU A 55 6.42 -2.22 10.12
C GLU A 55 6.47 -3.20 11.30
N LEU A 56 7.20 -4.30 11.12
CA LEU A 56 7.51 -5.24 12.19
C LEU A 56 8.95 -5.03 12.62
N SER A 57 9.17 -4.78 13.90
CA SER A 57 10.49 -4.73 14.51
C SER A 57 10.66 -5.91 15.45
N ARG A 58 11.66 -6.76 15.20
CA ARG A 58 11.95 -7.91 16.08
C ARG A 58 12.86 -7.48 17.23
N LEU A 59 12.47 -7.84 18.45
CA LEU A 59 13.28 -7.71 19.66
C LEU A 59 13.77 -9.11 20.08
N LYS A 60 14.53 -9.21 21.17
CA LYS A 60 15.14 -10.46 21.63
C LYS A 60 14.11 -11.59 21.82
N ASP A 61 13.01 -11.29 22.51
CA ASP A 61 11.97 -12.27 22.88
C ASP A 61 10.55 -11.80 22.50
N SER A 62 10.44 -10.74 21.70
CA SER A 62 9.16 -10.15 21.31
C SER A 62 9.24 -9.45 19.95
N PHE A 63 8.13 -8.90 19.50
CA PHE A 63 8.07 -8.07 18.30
C PHE A 63 7.11 -6.90 18.52
N THR A 64 7.38 -5.79 17.84
CA THR A 64 6.49 -4.64 17.76
C THR A 64 5.93 -4.55 16.35
N ILE A 65 4.62 -4.37 16.22
CA ILE A 65 3.96 -4.09 14.95
C ILE A 65 3.42 -2.66 14.98
N VAL A 66 3.86 -1.85 14.02
CA VAL A 66 3.30 -0.53 13.77
C VAL A 66 2.50 -0.58 12.47
N ARG A 67 1.19 -0.38 12.57
CA ARG A 67 0.26 -0.36 11.44
C ARG A 67 -0.20 1.06 11.17
N VAL A 68 -0.04 1.51 9.93
CA VAL A 68 -0.53 2.82 9.47
C VAL A 68 -1.50 2.61 8.33
N VAL A 69 -2.77 2.94 8.54
CA VAL A 69 -3.82 2.87 7.51
C VAL A 69 -4.10 4.28 6.99
N ARG A 70 -3.91 4.49 5.69
CA ARG A 70 -4.12 5.78 5.02
C ARG A 70 -5.48 5.78 4.33
N LYS A 71 -6.27 6.84 4.53
CA LYS A 71 -7.49 7.03 3.76
C LYS A 71 -7.10 7.34 2.32
N ILE A 72 -7.61 6.57 1.37
CA ILE A 72 -7.39 6.86 -0.04
C ILE A 72 -8.26 8.07 -0.40
N PRO A 73 -7.67 9.19 -0.86
CA PRO A 73 -8.45 10.35 -1.28
C PRO A 73 -9.12 10.04 -2.62
N VAL A 74 -10.41 9.76 -2.52
CA VAL A 74 -11.37 9.54 -3.61
C VAL A 74 -12.07 10.82 -4.02
#